data_AF-A0A960PFB2-F1
#
_entry.id   AF-A0A960PFB2-F1
#
_cell.length_a   1.000
_cell.length_b   1.000
_cell.length_c   1.000
_cell.angle_alpha   90.00
_cell.angle_beta   90.00
_cell.angle_gamma   90.00
#
_symmetry.space_group_name_H-M   'P 1'
#
loop_
_entity.id
_entity.type
_entity.pdbx_description
1 polymer ?
#
loop_
_entity_poly.entity_id
_entity_poly.type
_entity_poly.pdbx_seq_one_letter_code
_entity_poly.pdbx_strand_id
1 'polypeptide(L)' 'MNDRGISRAVDNEIVEKAKRWNADLIIVGSHGRGFWGRVMLGSISDSLVHHAPCSVLVVRKPETKE' A
#
# COMPACT_ATOMS: atom_id res chain seq x y z
N MET A 1 -12.63 3.78 17.72
CA MET A 1 -12.40 3.38 16.30
C MET A 1 -11.26 2.37 16.27
N ASN A 2 -11.38 1.30 15.48
CA ASN A 2 -10.34 0.27 15.36
C ASN A 2 -9.38 0.58 14.20
N ASP A 3 -8.18 0.01 14.23
CA ASP A 3 -7.14 0.22 13.20
C ASP A 3 -7.61 -0.07 11.77
N ARG A 4 -8.57 -1.01 11.62
CA ARG A 4 -9.20 -1.33 10.33
C ARG A 4 -10.00 -0.16 9.75
N GLY A 5 -10.70 0.61 10.58
CA GLY A 5 -11.46 1.77 10.14
C GLY A 5 -10.58 2.92 9.64
N ILE A 6 -9.41 3.11 10.25
CA ILE A 6 -8.43 4.14 9.83
C ILE A 6 -7.80 3.75 8.51
N SER A 7 -7.38 2.50 8.34
CA SER A 7 -6.79 2.03 7.08
C SER A 7 -7.73 2.18 5.88
N ARG A 8 -9.05 1.98 6.09
CA ARG A 8 -10.09 2.16 5.07
C ARG A 8 -10.45 3.63 4.78
N ALA A 9 -10.05 4.56 5.64
CA ALA A 9 -10.15 5.99 5.32
C ALA A 9 -8.97 6.42 4.45
N VAL A 10 -7.78 5.87 4.74
CA VAL A 10 -6.53 6.22 4.04
C VAL A 10 -6.51 5.70 2.61
N ASP A 11 -6.90 4.46 2.37
CA ASP A 11 -6.92 3.88 1.01
C ASP A 11 -7.85 4.65 0.05
N ASN A 12 -9.06 4.99 0.50
CA ASN A 12 -10.02 5.76 -0.27
C ASN A 12 -9.49 7.16 -0.60
N GLU A 13 -8.86 7.84 0.36
CA GLU A 13 -8.27 9.15 0.11
C GLU A 13 -7.13 9.07 -0.91
N ILE A 14 -6.28 8.03 -0.86
CA ILE A 14 -5.22 7.82 -1.85
C ILE A 14 -5.82 7.60 -3.24
N VAL A 15 -6.86 6.76 -3.37
CA VAL A 15 -7.55 6.50 -4.64
C VAL A 15 -8.16 7.78 -5.21
N GLU A 16 -8.81 8.60 -4.38
CA GLU A 16 -9.42 9.85 -4.81
C GLU A 16 -8.37 10.88 -5.26
N LYS A 17 -7.23 10.96 -4.56
CA LYS A 17 -6.11 11.81 -5.01
C LYS A 17 -5.53 11.34 -6.33
N ALA A 18 -5.34 10.04 -6.51
CA ALA A 18 -4.81 9.47 -7.75
C ALA A 18 -5.72 9.81 -8.96
N LYS A 19 -7.04 9.71 -8.80
CA LYS A 19 -8.01 10.14 -9.82
C LYS A 19 -7.90 11.64 -10.12
N ARG A 20 -7.89 12.48 -9.08
CA ARG A 20 -7.82 13.95 -9.24
C ARG A 20 -6.54 14.40 -9.92
N TRP A 21 -5.44 13.70 -9.69
CA TRP A 21 -4.14 14.03 -10.29
C TRP A 21 -3.92 13.39 -11.65
N ASN A 22 -4.84 12.51 -12.09
CA ASN A 22 -4.63 11.68 -13.28
C ASN A 22 -3.31 10.90 -13.18
N ALA A 23 -3.03 10.33 -12.01
CA ALA A 23 -1.78 9.65 -11.74
C ALA A 23 -1.70 8.32 -12.51
N ASP A 24 -0.60 8.09 -13.23
CA ASP A 24 -0.34 6.83 -13.94
C ASP A 24 0.21 5.72 -13.01
N LEU A 25 0.78 6.11 -11.86
CA LEU A 25 1.44 5.21 -10.92
C LEU A 25 1.30 5.68 -9.46
N ILE A 26 0.93 4.77 -8.57
CA ILE A 26 0.97 4.93 -7.12
C ILE A 26 2.16 4.13 -6.56
N ILE A 27 3.00 4.77 -5.73
CA ILE A 27 4.13 4.11 -5.08
C ILE A 27 3.87 4.06 -3.57
N VAL A 28 3.92 2.85 -2.99
CA VAL A 28 3.75 2.64 -1.55
C VAL A 28 4.80 1.70 -0.99
N GLY A 29 5.20 1.92 0.26
CA GLY A 29 6.04 0.98 1.00
C GLY A 29 5.22 -0.16 1.61
N SER A 30 5.80 -1.35 1.71
CA SER A 30 5.24 -2.43 2.54
C SER A 30 5.84 -2.37 3.95
N HIS A 31 5.06 -2.02 4.97
CA HIS A 31 5.48 -2.14 6.37
C HIS A 31 5.14 -3.54 6.92
N GLY A 32 6.02 -4.52 6.66
CA GLY A 32 6.03 -5.79 7.38
C GLY A 32 6.95 -5.68 8.60
N ARG A 33 6.41 -5.50 9.80
CA ARG A 33 7.18 -5.74 11.02
C ARG A 33 7.31 -7.27 11.16
N GLY A 34 8.45 -7.81 10.76
CA GLY A 34 8.82 -9.17 11.15
C GLY A 34 9.27 -10.05 10.00
N PHE A 35 10.47 -10.58 10.20
CA PHE A 35 11.10 -11.76 9.63
C PHE A 35 10.12 -12.94 9.49
N TRP A 36 9.27 -12.94 8.47
CA TRP A 36 8.50 -14.11 8.04
C TRP A 36 8.64 -14.19 6.53
N GLY A 37 9.24 -15.27 6.05
CA GLY A 37 9.70 -15.47 4.66
C GLY A 37 8.60 -15.56 3.59
N ARG A 38 7.50 -14.82 3.74
CA ARG A 38 6.49 -14.61 2.70
C ARG A 38 6.18 -13.14 2.59
N VAL A 39 5.99 -12.72 1.34
CA VAL A 39 5.46 -11.42 0.97
C VAL A 39 4.13 -11.20 1.66
N MET A 40 4.09 -10.42 2.73
CA MET A 40 2.84 -9.88 3.26
C MET A 40 2.71 -8.43 2.82
N LEU A 41 1.68 -8.15 2.02
CA LEU A 41 1.27 -6.79 1.74
C LEU A 41 0.66 -6.20 3.03
N GLY A 42 1.02 -4.96 3.35
CA GLY A 42 0.31 -4.23 4.41
C GLY A 42 -1.11 -3.92 3.96
N SER A 43 -2.04 -3.73 4.90
CA SER A 43 -3.47 -3.52 4.60
C SER A 43 -3.74 -2.41 3.57
N ILE A 44 -2.96 -1.33 3.57
CA ILE A 44 -3.07 -0.25 2.59
C ILE A 44 -2.55 -0.70 1.22
N SER A 45 -1.36 -1.30 1.16
CA SER A 45 -0.79 -1.79 -0.10
C SER A 45 -1.68 -2.85 -0.75
N ASP A 46 -2.25 -3.75 0.06
CA ASP A 46 -3.20 -4.77 -0.38
C ASP A 46 -4.47 -4.13 -0.98
N SER A 47 -5.09 -3.20 -0.25
CA SER A 47 -6.29 -2.49 -0.74
C SER A 47 -6.02 -1.74 -2.05
N LEU A 48 -4.88 -1.04 -2.16
CA LEU A 48 -4.54 -0.27 -3.36
C LEU A 48 -4.29 -1.16 -4.57
N VAL A 49 -3.61 -2.30 -4.40
CA VAL A 49 -3.38 -3.25 -5.50
C VAL A 49 -4.69 -3.74 -6.11
N HIS A 50 -5.77 -3.80 -5.31
CA HIS A 50 -7.09 -4.23 -5.78
C HIS A 50 -7.99 -3.11 -6.32
N HIS A 51 -7.81 -1.86 -5.88
CA HIS A 51 -8.80 -0.80 -6.13
C HIS A 51 -8.23 0.49 -6.74
N ALA A 52 -6.91 0.60 -6.92
CA ALA A 52 -6.31 1.77 -7.54
C ALA A 52 -6.82 1.94 -9.00
N PRO A 53 -7.01 3.19 -9.45
CA PRO A 53 -7.40 3.47 -10.83
C PRO A 53 -6.24 3.29 -11.82
N CYS A 54 -5.03 3.01 -11.32
CA CYS A 54 -3.79 2.96 -12.07
C CYS A 54 -2.80 1.95 -11.48
N SER A 55 -1.60 1.87 -12.07
CA SER A 55 -0.57 0.92 -11.64
C SER A 55 -0.14 1.19 -10.19
N VAL A 56 0.20 0.13 -9.44
CA VAL A 56 0.70 0.23 -8.07
C VAL A 56 2.06 -0.44 -7.94
N LEU A 57 3.07 0.32 -7.52
CA LEU A 57 4.41 -0.19 -7.19
C LEU A 57 4.56 -0.30 -5.67
N VAL A 58 4.73 -1.54 -5.19
CA VAL A 58 5.00 -1.82 -3.78
C VAL A 58 6.50 -1.97 -3.55
N VAL A 59 7.08 -1.00 -2.86
CA VAL A 59 8.50 -0.98 -2.52
C VAL A 59 8.73 -1.73 -1.22
N ARG A 60 9.62 -2.73 -1.28
CA ARG A 60 10.06 -3.47 -0.09
C ARG A 60 11.40 -2.95 0.39
N LYS A 61 11.66 -3.07 1.69
CA LYS A 61 13.03 -2.88 2.19
C LYS A 61 13.93 -3.97 1.61
N PRO A 62 15.15 -3.62 1.15
CA PRO A 62 16.13 -4.63 0.78
C PRO A 62 16.42 -5.52 1.99
N GLU A 63 16.58 -6.82 1.76
CA GLU A 63 17.07 -7.73 2.79
C GLU A 63 18.49 -7.29 3.16
N THR A 64 18.67 -6.81 4.39
CA THR A 64 20.00 -6.63 4.94
C THR A 64 20.53 -8.02 5.26
N LYS A 65 21.38 -8.56 4.37
CA LYS A 65 22.21 -9.72 4.70
C LYS A 65 23.31 -9.21 5.64
N GLU A 66 23.22 -9.55 6.92
CA GLU A 66 24.41 -9.64 7.78
C GLU A 66 25.24 -10.87 7.40
#